data_AF-F2CCE4-F1
#
_entry.id   AF-F2CCE4-F1
#
_cell.length_a   1.000
_cell.length_b   1.000
_cell.length_c   1.000
_cell.angle_alpha   90.00
_cell.angle_beta   90.00
_cell.angle_gamma   90.00
#
_symmetry.space_group_name_H-M   'P 1'
#
loop_
_entity.id
_entity.type
_entity.pdbx_description
1 polymer ?
#
loop_
_entity_poly.entity_id
_entity_poly.type
_entity_poly.pdbx_seq_one_letter_code
_entity_poly.pdbx_strand_id
1 'polypeptide(L)'
;MTEISVANLDFTEFSHSAEGMLSSSDKKIFFEGKINKKYYQQITLFRKYTLENGGSCSDIKNKVSKNNSFYGVIDGDFVREDLDRIYQIDFYSIENIVLIYHDTLDSHLENLRRDLKNHYKKEKLIRHRLIQNINCSKSFAFEKGSEINLQFYDYIDNKINNEKTFLKYMDLKKIVCSYMIFLKQDPTISKECKKAAKDYITTCKVITIDELFSKSESKRVQLEL
;
A
#
# COMPACT_ATOMS: atom_id res chain seq x y z
N MET A 1 -36.12 24.04 38.69
CA MET A 1 -34.86 23.28 38.53
C MET A 1 -35.27 21.92 38.00
N THR A 2 -35.11 21.73 36.70
CA THR A 2 -35.38 20.45 36.04
C THR A 2 -34.07 19.67 36.06
N GLU A 3 -33.98 18.64 36.89
CA GLU A 3 -32.86 17.71 36.88
C GLU A 3 -32.88 16.96 35.55
N ILE A 4 -31.85 17.17 34.74
CA ILE A 4 -31.62 16.39 33.53
C ILE A 4 -31.01 15.06 33.99
N SER A 5 -31.84 14.01 33.96
CA SER A 5 -31.41 12.62 34.16
C SER A 5 -30.37 12.25 33.10
N VAL A 6 -29.17 11.92 33.55
CA VAL A 6 -28.01 11.53 32.72
C VAL A 6 -28.07 10.04 32.33
N ALA A 7 -29.20 9.37 32.54
CA ALA A 7 -29.27 7.90 32.50
C ALA A 7 -29.41 7.28 31.09
N ASN A 8 -29.53 8.08 30.02
CA ASN A 8 -29.71 7.58 28.65
C ASN A 8 -28.74 8.21 27.64
N LEU A 9 -27.50 8.48 28.06
CA LEU A 9 -26.45 8.86 27.11
C LEU A 9 -25.81 7.60 26.55
N ASP A 10 -26.12 7.33 25.28
CA ASP A 10 -25.46 6.27 24.52
C ASP A 10 -23.95 6.60 24.46
N PHE A 11 -23.16 5.82 25.17
CA PHE A 11 -21.74 6.10 25.41
C PHE A 11 -20.96 6.18 24.08
N THR A 12 -21.46 5.50 23.05
CA THR A 12 -20.99 5.51 21.66
C THR A 12 -21.26 6.84 20.93
N GLU A 13 -22.40 7.49 21.15
CA GLU A 13 -22.67 8.83 20.61
C GLU A 13 -21.80 9.88 21.30
N PHE A 14 -21.62 9.75 22.62
CA PHE A 14 -20.78 10.67 23.39
C PHE A 14 -19.30 10.57 23.01
N SER A 15 -18.78 9.36 22.77
CA SER A 15 -17.41 9.18 22.29
C SER A 15 -17.21 9.72 20.88
N HIS A 16 -18.17 9.51 19.97
CA HIS A 16 -18.13 10.10 18.62
C HIS A 16 -18.16 11.64 18.65
N SER A 17 -19.01 12.24 19.49
CA SER A 17 -19.06 13.70 19.66
C SER A 17 -17.78 14.26 20.29
N ALA A 18 -17.23 13.62 21.32
CA ALA A 18 -15.98 14.04 21.96
C ALA A 18 -14.77 13.90 21.01
N GLU A 19 -14.75 12.86 20.18
CA GLU A 19 -13.74 12.67 19.16
C GLU A 19 -13.76 13.70 18.02
N GLY A 20 -14.93 14.30 17.76
CA GLY A 20 -15.09 15.43 16.85
C GLY A 20 -14.65 16.77 17.43
N MET A 21 -14.43 16.86 18.75
CA MET A 21 -13.97 18.08 19.44
C MET A 21 -12.44 18.16 19.59
N LEU A 22 -11.70 17.08 19.31
CA LEU A 22 -10.25 17.11 19.22
C LEU A 22 -9.82 17.89 17.97
N SER A 23 -8.86 18.81 18.12
CA SER A 23 -8.34 19.55 16.98
C SER A 23 -7.66 18.59 15.98
N SER A 24 -7.75 18.85 14.67
CA SER A 24 -7.10 18.01 13.64
C SER A 24 -5.57 17.89 13.80
N SER A 25 -4.96 18.76 14.62
CA SER A 25 -3.56 18.70 15.03
C SER A 25 -3.25 17.57 16.02
N ASP A 26 -4.24 17.07 16.76
CA ASP A 26 -4.03 16.07 17.82
C ASP A 26 -4.14 14.63 17.32
N LYS A 27 -4.81 14.41 16.18
CA LYS A 27 -4.94 13.09 15.53
C LYS A 27 -3.97 12.96 14.35
N LYS A 28 -3.16 11.89 14.36
CA LYS A 28 -2.12 11.66 13.35
C LYS A 28 -2.26 10.30 12.69
N ILE A 29 -2.01 10.23 11.39
CA ILE A 29 -1.83 8.96 10.68
C ILE A 29 -0.39 8.88 10.17
N PHE A 30 0.30 7.80 10.53
CA PHE A 30 1.64 7.49 10.07
C PHE A 30 1.61 6.50 8.92
N PHE A 31 2.40 6.76 7.88
CA PHE A 31 2.50 5.90 6.70
C PHE A 31 3.90 5.34 6.55
N GLU A 32 4.00 4.10 6.08
CA GLU A 32 5.27 3.51 5.71
C GLU A 32 5.85 4.19 4.48
N GLY A 33 7.14 4.54 4.51
CA GLY A 33 7.85 5.11 3.35
C GLY A 33 7.68 6.63 3.15
N LYS A 34 8.81 7.30 2.86
CA LYS A 34 8.87 8.76 2.71
C LYS A 34 7.95 9.33 1.62
N ILE A 35 7.79 8.60 0.52
CA ILE A 35 7.08 9.08 -0.68
C ILE A 35 5.58 8.73 -0.62
N ASN A 36 5.25 7.63 0.04
CA ASN A 36 3.91 7.06 0.15
C ASN A 36 2.90 8.03 0.76
N LYS A 37 3.32 8.89 1.69
CA LYS A 37 2.49 9.98 2.24
C LYS A 37 1.76 10.78 1.15
N LYS A 38 2.42 11.09 0.02
CA LYS A 38 1.82 11.88 -1.07
C LYS A 38 0.71 11.13 -1.81
N TYR A 39 0.79 9.80 -1.86
CA TYR A 39 -0.30 8.97 -2.38
C TYR A 39 -1.50 9.08 -1.43
N TYR A 40 -1.29 8.78 -0.15
CA TYR A 40 -2.36 8.80 0.86
C TYR A 40 -2.99 10.17 1.11
N GLN A 41 -2.25 11.27 0.92
CA GLN A 41 -2.77 12.64 0.99
C GLN A 41 -3.93 12.92 0.01
N GLN A 42 -4.03 12.16 -1.08
CA GLN A 42 -5.09 12.33 -2.06
C GLN A 42 -6.42 11.69 -1.60
N ILE A 43 -6.38 10.78 -0.62
CA ILE A 43 -7.54 10.06 -0.07
C ILE A 43 -8.32 10.99 0.87
N THR A 44 -9.59 11.25 0.54
CA THR A 44 -10.44 12.19 1.28
C THR A 44 -10.61 11.84 2.76
N LEU A 45 -10.74 10.54 3.08
CA LEU A 45 -10.90 10.05 4.45
C LEU A 45 -9.78 10.55 5.38
N PHE A 46 -8.54 10.58 4.88
CA PHE A 46 -7.38 10.94 5.68
C PHE A 46 -7.20 12.46 5.85
N ARG A 47 -7.97 13.30 5.14
CA ARG A 47 -7.75 14.76 5.16
C ARG A 47 -8.04 15.43 6.51
N LYS A 48 -8.83 14.80 7.38
CA LYS A 48 -9.10 15.30 8.74
C LYS A 48 -7.96 15.04 9.74
N TYR A 49 -6.92 14.32 9.32
CA TYR A 49 -5.77 13.96 10.14
C TYR A 49 -4.50 14.67 9.69
N THR A 50 -3.56 14.86 10.63
CA THR A 50 -2.20 15.21 10.29
C THR A 50 -1.45 13.98 9.75
N LEU A 51 -1.07 14.00 8.48
CA LEU A 51 -0.40 12.87 7.82
C LEU A 51 1.11 12.98 7.95
N GLU A 52 1.76 11.96 8.52
CA GLU A 52 3.19 11.94 8.78
C GLU A 52 3.88 10.71 8.19
N ASN A 53 5.17 10.84 7.89
CA ASN A 53 5.99 9.69 7.56
C ASN A 53 6.31 8.93 8.85
N GLY A 54 5.88 7.67 8.90
CA GLY A 54 6.06 6.77 10.02
C GLY A 54 7.46 6.20 10.17
N GLY A 55 8.20 6.06 9.06
CA GLY A 55 9.42 5.26 9.02
C GLY A 55 9.11 3.82 8.61
N SER A 56 9.73 2.86 9.30
CA SER A 56 9.43 1.43 9.11
C SER A 56 8.11 1.03 9.76
N CYS A 57 7.57 -0.13 9.39
CA CYS A 57 6.43 -0.74 10.06
C CYS A 57 6.60 -0.83 11.59
N SER A 58 7.79 -1.23 12.07
CA SER A 58 8.12 -1.27 13.50
C SER A 58 8.09 0.12 14.17
N ASP A 59 8.56 1.15 13.48
CA ASP A 59 8.52 2.53 14.01
C ASP A 59 7.10 3.05 14.14
N ILE A 60 6.24 2.72 13.17
CA ILE A 60 4.81 3.07 13.18
C ILE A 60 4.13 2.41 14.38
N LYS A 61 4.32 1.09 14.57
CA LYS A 61 3.77 0.36 15.71
C LYS A 61 4.14 1.01 17.04
N ASN A 62 5.41 1.34 17.21
CA ASN A 62 5.92 1.98 18.42
C ASN A 62 5.33 3.38 18.66
N LYS A 63 5.11 4.16 17.60
CA LYS A 63 4.48 5.49 17.71
C LYS A 63 3.00 5.38 18.09
N VAL A 64 2.25 4.49 17.44
CA VAL A 64 0.81 4.27 17.67
C VAL A 64 0.56 3.70 19.07
N SER A 65 1.40 2.78 19.54
CA SER A 65 1.25 2.20 20.88
C SER A 65 1.48 3.21 22.01
N LYS A 66 2.17 4.32 21.75
CA LYS A 66 2.49 5.36 22.74
C LYS A 66 1.43 6.46 22.84
N ASN A 67 0.50 6.55 21.90
CA ASN A 67 -0.50 7.61 21.89
C ASN A 67 -1.82 7.12 21.28
N ASN A 68 -2.91 7.22 22.05
CA ASN A 68 -4.22 6.72 21.65
C ASN A 68 -4.88 7.49 20.49
N SER A 69 -4.41 8.70 20.20
CA SER A 69 -4.89 9.52 19.08
C SER A 69 -4.11 9.28 17.78
N PHE A 70 -3.14 8.36 17.79
CA PHE A 70 -2.30 8.04 16.64
C PHE A 70 -2.76 6.75 15.96
N TYR A 71 -2.64 6.75 14.64
CA TYR A 71 -3.02 5.66 13.76
C TYR A 71 -1.89 5.35 12.77
N GLY A 72 -1.89 4.16 12.21
CA GLY A 72 -0.91 3.72 11.22
C GLY A 72 -1.58 3.16 9.97
N VAL A 73 -0.96 3.36 8.81
CA VAL A 73 -1.25 2.59 7.59
C VAL A 73 0.06 1.98 7.09
N ILE A 74 0.07 0.65 6.95
CA ILE A 74 1.26 -0.12 6.59
C ILE A 74 1.05 -0.93 5.30
N ASP A 75 2.16 -1.28 4.66
CA ASP A 75 2.18 -2.19 3.51
C ASP A 75 1.71 -3.60 3.94
N GLY A 76 1.19 -4.40 3.00
CA GLY A 76 0.70 -5.74 3.28
C GLY A 76 1.80 -6.77 3.53
N ASP A 77 2.95 -6.61 2.88
CA ASP A 77 4.09 -7.53 2.96
C ASP A 77 3.64 -9.02 2.88
N PHE A 78 4.42 -9.94 3.47
CA PHE A 78 4.06 -11.36 3.60
C PHE A 78 3.43 -11.71 4.95
N VAL A 79 3.17 -10.73 5.83
CA VAL A 79 2.64 -10.97 7.16
C VAL A 79 1.38 -10.16 7.34
N ARG A 80 0.28 -10.85 7.63
CA ARG A 80 -0.96 -10.21 8.07
C ARG A 80 -0.94 -10.09 9.58
N GLU A 81 -1.09 -8.88 10.08
CA GLU A 81 -1.15 -8.62 11.51
C GLU A 81 -2.49 -7.98 11.86
N ASP A 82 -3.13 -8.46 12.92
CA ASP A 82 -4.30 -7.81 13.49
C ASP A 82 -3.83 -6.86 14.60
N LEU A 83 -3.79 -5.58 14.28
CA LEU A 83 -3.23 -4.55 15.14
C LEU A 83 -4.27 -3.46 15.37
N ASP A 84 -4.40 -3.05 16.63
CA ASP A 84 -5.24 -1.92 17.01
C ASP A 84 -4.73 -0.62 16.37
N ARG A 85 -5.64 0.16 15.77
CA ARG A 85 -5.38 1.46 15.11
C ARG A 85 -4.30 1.45 14.02
N ILE A 86 -3.88 0.29 13.55
CA ILE A 86 -2.94 0.12 12.42
C ILE A 86 -3.65 -0.67 11.34
N TYR A 87 -3.81 -0.04 10.18
CA TYR A 87 -4.55 -0.59 9.06
C TYR A 87 -3.60 -1.05 7.98
N GLN A 88 -3.76 -2.29 7.55
CA GLN A 88 -2.90 -2.89 6.55
C GLN A 88 -3.59 -2.89 5.18
N ILE A 89 -2.92 -2.34 4.17
CA ILE A 89 -3.46 -2.34 2.81
C ILE A 89 -3.56 -3.78 2.31
N ASP A 90 -4.59 -4.09 1.52
CA ASP A 90 -4.74 -5.41 0.90
C ASP A 90 -3.91 -5.49 -0.39
N PHE A 91 -2.64 -5.09 -0.34
CA PHE A 91 -1.64 -5.20 -1.40
C PHE A 91 -0.29 -5.47 -0.75
N TYR A 92 0.64 -6.11 -1.45
CA TYR A 92 1.99 -6.28 -0.90
C TYR A 92 2.60 -4.91 -0.57
N SER A 93 2.49 -3.93 -1.48
CA SER A 93 2.98 -2.56 -1.30
C SER A 93 2.25 -1.58 -2.24
N ILE A 94 2.49 -0.27 -2.07
CA ILE A 94 1.98 0.75 -3.02
C ILE A 94 2.52 0.53 -4.44
N GLU A 95 3.74 0.01 -4.59
CA GLU A 95 4.29 -0.31 -5.89
C GLU A 95 3.44 -1.34 -6.65
N ASN A 96 2.79 -2.26 -5.94
CA ASN A 96 1.83 -3.20 -6.56
C ASN A 96 0.56 -2.46 -7.03
N ILE A 97 0.09 -1.46 -6.27
CA ILE A 97 -1.03 -0.61 -6.69
C ILE A 97 -0.66 0.16 -7.96
N VAL A 98 0.52 0.79 -7.98
CA VAL A 98 1.05 1.48 -9.17
C VAL A 98 1.09 0.56 -10.39
N LEU A 99 1.62 -0.66 -10.21
CA LEU A 99 1.72 -1.64 -11.29
C LEU A 99 0.35 -1.97 -11.91
N ILE A 100 -0.73 -1.93 -11.12
CA ILE A 100 -2.07 -2.32 -11.53
C ILE A 100 -2.89 -1.12 -12.03
N TYR A 101 -2.75 0.06 -11.42
CA TYR A 101 -3.72 1.17 -11.56
C TYR A 101 -3.12 2.50 -12.06
N HIS A 102 -1.85 2.55 -12.48
CA HIS A 102 -1.27 3.82 -12.91
C HIS A 102 -1.69 4.22 -14.34
N ASP A 103 -2.81 4.94 -14.46
CA ASP A 103 -3.41 5.39 -15.74
C ASP A 103 -2.41 5.95 -16.78
N THR A 104 -1.58 6.93 -16.40
CA THR A 104 -0.64 7.57 -17.36
C THR A 104 0.42 6.60 -17.89
N LEU A 105 0.75 5.55 -17.13
CA LEU A 105 1.77 4.57 -17.48
C LEU A 105 1.17 3.25 -17.95
N ASP A 106 -0.16 3.17 -18.08
CA ASP A 106 -0.88 1.91 -18.20
C ASP A 106 -0.40 1.07 -19.39
N SER A 107 -0.31 1.68 -20.58
CA SER A 107 0.16 1.02 -21.79
C SER A 107 1.61 0.53 -21.71
N HIS A 108 2.45 1.22 -20.93
CA HIS A 108 3.84 0.81 -20.71
C HIS A 108 3.91 -0.31 -19.68
N LEU A 109 3.12 -0.24 -18.61
CA LEU A 109 3.07 -1.26 -17.57
C LEU A 109 2.41 -2.56 -18.03
N GLU A 110 1.57 -2.54 -19.08
CA GLU A 110 1.01 -3.75 -19.69
C GLU A 110 2.10 -4.76 -20.08
N ASN A 111 3.24 -4.30 -20.60
CA ASN A 111 4.35 -5.19 -20.94
C ASN A 111 4.92 -5.89 -19.71
N LEU A 112 5.21 -5.13 -18.66
CA LEU A 112 5.71 -5.69 -17.40
C LEU A 112 4.68 -6.63 -16.77
N ARG A 113 3.40 -6.25 -16.73
CA ARG A 113 2.32 -7.11 -16.23
C ARG A 113 2.29 -8.41 -17.01
N ARG A 114 2.31 -8.37 -18.35
CA ARG A 114 2.32 -9.57 -19.20
C ARG A 114 3.51 -10.49 -18.87
N ASP A 115 4.71 -9.93 -18.75
CA ASP A 115 5.92 -10.73 -18.47
C ASP A 115 5.86 -11.37 -17.08
N LEU A 116 5.40 -10.64 -16.07
CA LEU A 116 5.18 -11.15 -14.71
C LEU A 116 4.11 -12.24 -14.66
N LYS A 117 2.99 -12.06 -15.36
CA LYS A 117 1.92 -13.08 -15.46
C LYS A 117 2.45 -14.35 -16.17
N ASN A 118 3.25 -14.19 -17.22
CA ASN A 118 3.88 -15.30 -17.91
C ASN A 118 4.92 -16.03 -17.05
N HIS A 119 5.67 -15.29 -16.23
CA HIS A 119 6.57 -15.87 -15.24
C HIS A 119 5.79 -16.74 -14.24
N TYR A 120 4.72 -16.20 -13.64
CA TYR A 120 3.86 -16.95 -12.73
C TYR A 120 3.33 -18.25 -13.35
N LYS A 121 2.84 -18.21 -14.61
CA LYS A 121 2.35 -19.41 -15.31
C LYS A 121 3.41 -20.50 -15.49
N LYS A 122 4.67 -20.12 -15.66
CA LYS A 122 5.79 -21.06 -15.86
C LYS A 122 6.29 -21.64 -14.54
N GLU A 123 6.20 -20.87 -13.46
CA GLU A 123 6.68 -21.26 -12.14
C GLU A 123 5.57 -21.90 -11.32
N LYS A 124 5.59 -23.22 -11.20
CA LYS A 124 4.59 -23.96 -10.40
C LYS A 124 4.61 -23.59 -8.92
N LEU A 125 5.75 -23.13 -8.39
CA LEU A 125 5.94 -22.71 -7.00
C LEU A 125 6.83 -21.46 -6.94
N ILE A 126 6.31 -20.37 -6.38
CA ILE A 126 7.05 -19.13 -6.21
C ILE A 126 7.88 -19.22 -4.92
N ARG A 127 9.21 -19.28 -5.07
CA ARG A 127 10.15 -19.45 -3.95
C ARG A 127 11.32 -18.47 -3.96
N HIS A 128 11.42 -17.66 -5.00
CA HIS A 128 12.50 -16.70 -5.17
C HIS A 128 11.91 -15.31 -5.38
N ARG A 129 12.60 -14.31 -4.86
CA ARG A 129 12.32 -12.91 -5.21
C ARG A 129 12.69 -12.68 -6.66
N LEU A 130 12.12 -11.65 -7.27
CA LEU A 130 12.50 -11.21 -8.61
C LEU A 130 13.46 -10.03 -8.53
N ILE A 131 14.48 -10.05 -9.38
CA ILE A 131 15.44 -8.95 -9.54
C ILE A 131 15.57 -8.58 -11.01
N GLN A 132 15.94 -7.33 -11.28
CA GLN A 132 16.24 -6.89 -12.65
C GLN A 132 17.47 -7.65 -13.16
N ASN A 133 17.37 -8.23 -14.36
CA ASN A 133 18.52 -8.77 -15.07
C ASN A 133 19.28 -7.62 -15.72
N ILE A 134 20.42 -7.24 -15.13
CA ILE A 134 21.26 -6.13 -15.59
C ILE A 134 22.06 -6.44 -16.86
N ASN A 135 22.12 -7.72 -17.27
CA ASN A 135 22.85 -8.15 -18.46
C ASN A 135 22.01 -8.00 -19.75
N CYS A 136 20.70 -7.76 -19.63
CA CYS A 136 19.82 -7.48 -20.76
C CYS A 136 19.77 -5.97 -21.03
N SER A 137 20.61 -5.49 -21.95
CA SER A 137 20.72 -4.06 -22.26
C SER A 137 19.70 -3.53 -23.28
N LYS A 138 19.05 -4.42 -24.04
CA LYS A 138 18.14 -4.04 -25.13
C LYS A 138 16.67 -3.94 -24.69
N SER A 139 16.30 -4.61 -23.61
CA SER A 139 14.93 -4.66 -23.11
C SER A 139 14.94 -4.91 -21.62
N PHE A 140 13.91 -4.43 -20.91
CA PHE A 140 13.75 -4.78 -19.51
C PHE A 140 13.53 -6.29 -19.38
N ALA A 141 14.32 -6.92 -18.51
CA ALA A 141 14.17 -8.32 -18.15
C ALA A 141 14.39 -8.48 -16.64
N PHE A 142 13.80 -9.53 -16.08
CA PHE A 142 13.98 -9.91 -14.69
C PHE A 142 14.29 -11.40 -14.58
N GLU A 143 14.93 -11.76 -13.48
CA GLU A 143 15.32 -13.14 -13.17
C GLU A 143 15.08 -13.46 -11.69
N LYS A 144 15.26 -14.74 -11.34
CA LYS A 144 15.19 -15.19 -9.95
C LYS A 144 16.38 -14.62 -9.18
N GLY A 145 16.09 -13.90 -8.11
CA GLY A 145 17.06 -13.45 -7.13
C GLY A 145 17.16 -14.42 -5.96
N SER A 146 17.34 -13.85 -4.76
CA SER A 146 17.44 -14.63 -3.52
C SER A 146 16.18 -15.45 -3.25
N GLU A 147 16.37 -16.61 -2.64
CA GLU A 147 15.30 -17.41 -2.07
C GLU A 147 14.50 -16.60 -1.04
N ILE A 148 13.19 -16.81 -1.03
CA ILE A 148 12.29 -16.25 -0.03
C ILE A 148 12.40 -17.11 1.22
N ASN A 149 12.40 -16.48 2.40
CA ASN A 149 12.46 -17.21 3.65
C ASN A 149 11.27 -18.20 3.75
N LEU A 150 11.58 -19.45 4.12
CA LEU A 150 10.62 -20.56 4.29
C LEU A 150 9.37 -20.17 5.09
N GLN A 151 9.51 -19.29 6.09
CA GLN A 151 8.41 -18.84 6.94
C GLN A 151 7.27 -18.14 6.17
N PHE A 152 7.52 -17.68 4.94
CA PHE A 152 6.54 -16.99 4.11
C PHE A 152 5.90 -17.88 3.05
N TYR A 153 6.25 -19.17 2.99
CA TYR A 153 5.73 -20.07 1.95
C TYR A 153 4.22 -20.30 2.08
N ASP A 154 3.73 -20.46 3.31
CA ASP A 154 2.29 -20.62 3.56
C ASP A 154 1.50 -19.39 3.11
N TYR A 155 2.04 -18.18 3.33
CA TYR A 155 1.42 -16.97 2.79
C TYR A 155 1.34 -17.03 1.26
N ILE A 156 2.46 -17.33 0.61
CA ILE A 156 2.56 -17.33 -0.85
C ILE A 156 1.60 -18.35 -1.45
N ASP A 157 1.63 -19.59 -0.96
CA ASP A 157 0.85 -20.69 -1.51
C ASP A 157 -0.66 -20.47 -1.34
N ASN A 158 -1.08 -19.88 -0.22
CA ASN A 158 -2.49 -19.63 0.06
C ASN A 158 -3.03 -18.35 -0.59
N LYS A 159 -2.23 -17.27 -0.61
CA LYS A 159 -2.66 -15.93 -1.06
C LYS A 159 -2.43 -15.72 -2.56
N ILE A 160 -1.42 -16.37 -3.16
CA ILE A 160 -0.97 -16.17 -4.54
C ILE A 160 -1.30 -17.39 -5.41
N ASN A 161 -2.57 -17.50 -5.78
CA ASN A 161 -3.13 -18.67 -6.48
C ASN A 161 -3.48 -18.43 -7.96
N ASN A 162 -3.28 -17.22 -8.45
CA ASN A 162 -3.41 -16.86 -9.86
C ASN A 162 -2.58 -15.61 -10.21
N GLU A 163 -2.55 -15.28 -11.50
CA GLU A 163 -1.82 -14.15 -12.05
C GLU A 163 -2.21 -12.80 -11.44
N LYS A 164 -3.50 -12.60 -11.12
CA LYS A 164 -3.97 -11.33 -10.52
C LYS A 164 -3.46 -11.22 -9.09
N THR A 165 -3.59 -12.28 -8.31
CA THR A 165 -3.07 -12.32 -6.93
C THR A 165 -1.55 -12.23 -6.88
N PHE A 166 -0.85 -12.72 -7.91
CA PHE A 166 0.60 -12.57 -8.03
C PHE A 166 0.99 -11.10 -8.16
N LEU A 167 0.34 -10.35 -9.07
CA LEU A 167 0.61 -8.91 -9.19
C LEU A 167 0.24 -8.13 -7.92
N LYS A 168 -0.79 -8.58 -7.19
CA LYS A 168 -1.33 -7.89 -6.02
C LYS A 168 -0.52 -8.13 -4.74
N TYR A 169 -0.06 -9.37 -4.51
CA TYR A 169 0.46 -9.82 -3.21
C TYR A 169 1.92 -10.33 -3.23
N MET A 170 2.57 -10.38 -4.40
CA MET A 170 3.99 -10.72 -4.46
C MET A 170 4.87 -9.51 -4.19
N ASP A 171 6.06 -9.72 -3.59
CA ASP A 171 7.11 -8.69 -3.51
C ASP A 171 7.62 -8.34 -4.91
N LEU A 172 7.03 -7.29 -5.49
CA LEU A 172 7.39 -6.74 -6.79
C LEU A 172 7.97 -5.32 -6.67
N LYS A 173 8.17 -4.83 -5.45
CA LYS A 173 8.59 -3.44 -5.16
C LYS A 173 9.87 -3.06 -5.91
N LYS A 174 10.88 -3.92 -5.87
CA LYS A 174 12.14 -3.71 -6.60
C LYS A 174 11.98 -3.78 -8.11
N ILE A 175 11.17 -4.71 -8.60
CA ILE A 175 10.91 -4.84 -10.05
C ILE A 175 10.22 -3.60 -10.59
N VAL A 176 9.16 -3.13 -9.92
CA VAL A 176 8.44 -1.91 -10.31
C VAL A 176 9.38 -0.71 -10.26
N CYS A 177 10.15 -0.53 -9.17
CA CYS A 177 11.17 0.53 -9.08
C CYS A 177 12.15 0.51 -10.26
N SER A 178 12.75 -0.64 -10.55
CA SER A 178 13.68 -0.83 -11.67
C SER A 178 13.03 -0.54 -13.02
N TYR A 179 11.78 -0.96 -13.21
CA TYR A 179 11.05 -0.71 -14.44
C TYR A 179 10.80 0.78 -14.67
N MET A 180 10.46 1.53 -13.62
CA MET A 180 10.30 2.98 -13.73
C MET A 180 11.60 3.68 -14.12
N ILE A 181 12.75 3.21 -13.61
CA ILE A 181 14.07 3.70 -14.04
C ILE A 181 14.30 3.42 -15.52
N PHE A 182 13.98 2.21 -15.98
CA PHE A 182 14.06 1.82 -17.39
C PHE A 182 13.19 2.73 -18.28
N LEU A 183 11.91 2.94 -17.92
CA LEU A 183 11.00 3.80 -18.69
C LEU A 183 11.49 5.25 -18.79
N LYS A 184 12.15 5.77 -17.73
CA LYS A 184 12.71 7.13 -17.76
C LYS A 184 13.85 7.28 -18.77
N GLN A 185 14.60 6.22 -19.01
CA GLN A 185 15.75 6.19 -19.91
C GLN A 185 15.34 5.89 -21.35
N ASP A 186 14.19 5.27 -21.57
CA ASP A 186 13.70 4.91 -22.90
C ASP A 186 13.43 6.17 -23.75
N PRO A 187 14.15 6.38 -24.88
CA PRO A 187 13.96 7.57 -25.72
C PRO A 187 12.59 7.62 -26.41
N THR A 188 11.91 6.48 -26.57
CA THR A 188 10.62 6.37 -27.27
C THR A 188 9.44 6.83 -26.42
N ILE A 189 9.62 6.93 -25.11
CA ILE A 189 8.57 7.30 -24.16
C ILE A 189 8.41 8.83 -24.09
N SER A 190 7.16 9.27 -24.04
CA SER A 190 6.78 10.70 -23.99
C SER A 190 7.35 11.39 -22.74
N LYS A 191 7.53 12.73 -22.82
CA LYS A 191 7.97 13.53 -21.66
C LYS A 191 7.02 13.41 -20.47
N GLU A 192 5.73 13.30 -20.72
CA GLU A 192 4.69 13.12 -19.70
C GLU A 192 4.86 11.78 -18.98
N CYS A 193 4.97 10.68 -19.73
CA CYS A 193 5.20 9.36 -19.16
C CYS A 193 6.54 9.29 -18.41
N LYS A 194 7.60 9.95 -18.89
CA LYS A 194 8.88 10.04 -18.16
C LYS A 194 8.75 10.77 -16.82
N LYS A 195 7.95 11.84 -16.78
CA LYS A 195 7.64 12.56 -15.54
C LYS A 195 6.83 11.68 -14.60
N ALA A 196 5.80 11.01 -15.11
CA ALA A 196 5.03 10.04 -14.33
C ALA A 196 5.92 8.93 -13.78
N ALA A 197 6.76 8.29 -14.59
CA ALA A 197 7.70 7.26 -14.13
C ALA A 197 8.70 7.77 -13.08
N LYS A 198 9.10 9.05 -13.14
CA LYS A 198 9.96 9.65 -12.11
C LYS A 198 9.26 9.75 -10.75
N ASP A 199 7.99 10.12 -10.76
CA ASP A 199 7.20 10.46 -9.57
C ASP A 199 6.02 9.47 -9.38
N TYR A 200 6.22 8.22 -9.80
CA TYR A 200 5.17 7.25 -10.11
C TYR A 200 4.19 6.95 -8.97
N ILE A 201 4.65 6.97 -7.72
CA ILE A 201 3.77 6.80 -6.56
C ILE A 201 2.82 8.00 -6.45
N THR A 202 3.34 9.20 -6.67
CA THR A 202 2.58 10.45 -6.47
C THR A 202 1.66 10.76 -7.63
N THR A 203 2.00 10.32 -8.84
CA THR A 203 1.19 10.48 -10.05
C THR A 203 0.20 9.35 -10.27
N CYS A 204 0.30 8.26 -9.51
CA CYS A 204 -0.73 7.23 -9.49
C CYS A 204 -1.98 7.79 -8.83
N LYS A 205 -3.13 7.65 -9.50
CA LYS A 205 -4.42 7.99 -8.88
C LYS A 205 -4.67 7.06 -7.70
N VAL A 206 -5.33 7.61 -6.69
CA VAL A 206 -5.77 6.81 -5.54
C VAL A 206 -6.91 5.91 -5.94
N ILE A 207 -6.81 4.65 -5.53
CA ILE A 207 -7.92 3.70 -5.58
C ILE A 207 -8.89 3.98 -4.43
N THR A 208 -10.08 3.39 -4.49
CA THR A 208 -11.08 3.58 -3.42
C THR A 208 -10.64 2.91 -2.11
N ILE A 209 -11.19 3.35 -0.97
CA ILE A 209 -10.93 2.72 0.35
C ILE A 209 -11.29 1.23 0.34
N ASP A 210 -12.37 0.87 -0.36
CA ASP A 210 -12.85 -0.51 -0.47
C ASP A 210 -11.95 -1.39 -1.37
N GLU A 211 -11.18 -0.77 -2.26
CA GLU A 211 -10.15 -1.47 -3.04
C GLU A 211 -8.81 -1.53 -2.31
N LEU A 212 -8.46 -0.47 -1.57
CA LEU A 212 -7.19 -0.33 -0.86
C LEU A 212 -7.07 -1.31 0.32
N PHE A 213 -8.15 -1.50 1.06
CA PHE A 213 -8.19 -2.34 2.26
C PHE A 213 -9.02 -3.61 2.02
N SER A 214 -8.74 -4.65 2.79
CA SER A 214 -9.58 -5.85 2.77
C SER A 214 -10.97 -5.52 3.32
N LYS A 215 -12.02 -6.26 2.93
CA LYS A 215 -13.39 -5.99 3.41
C LYS A 215 -13.53 -5.82 4.93
N SER A 216 -12.75 -6.57 5.72
CA SER A 216 -12.73 -6.42 7.18
C SER A 216 -12.03 -5.14 7.62
N GLU A 217 -10.90 -4.81 6.99
CA GLU A 217 -10.13 -3.59 7.26
C GLU A 217 -10.87 -2.33 6.81
N SER A 218 -11.51 -2.33 5.64
CA SER A 218 -12.30 -1.18 5.16
C SER A 218 -13.41 -0.81 6.14
N LYS A 219 -14.05 -1.82 6.77
CA LYS A 219 -15.03 -1.58 7.82
C LYS A 219 -14.42 -0.92 9.05
N ARG A 220 -13.27 -1.42 9.53
CA ARG A 220 -12.55 -0.82 10.66
C ARG A 220 -12.17 0.61 10.36
N VAL A 221 -11.54 0.85 9.20
CA VAL A 221 -11.15 2.17 8.72
C VAL A 221 -12.34 3.12 8.64
N GLN A 222 -13.50 2.69 8.15
CA GLN A 222 -14.69 3.56 8.06
C GLN A 222 -15.36 3.85 9.41
N LEU A 223 -15.21 2.95 10.39
CA LEU A 223 -15.78 3.11 11.73
C LEU A 223 -14.87 3.94 12.65
N GLU A 224 -13.56 3.76 12.52
CA GLU A 224 -12.55 4.32 13.43
C GLU A 224 -11.89 5.59 12.86
N LEU A 225 -11.85 5.76 11.52
CA LEU A 225 -11.25 6.93 10.85
C LEU A 225 -12.26 7.87 10.18
#